data_AF-A0A1B0AIF9-F1
#
_entry.id   AF-A0A1B0AIF9-F1
#
_cell.length_a   1.000
_cell.length_b   1.000
_cell.length_c   1.000
_cell.angle_alpha   90.00
_cell.angle_beta   90.00
_cell.angle_gamma   90.00
#
_symmetry.space_group_name_H-M   'P 1'
#
loop_
_entity.id
_entity.type
_entity.pdbx_description
1 polymer ?
#
loop_
_entity_poly.entity_id
_entity_poly.type
_entity_poly.pdbx_seq_one_letter_code
_entity_poly.pdbx_strand_id
1 'polypeptide(L)'
;MLKVPIIWVLGGPGSGKGTQCDKIVQKYGFVHLSTGDLLRAEVASGSPKGKDLALIMKEGRLVSNDDETLVNRIMGRAAASTEKRADDNEQTVKARILTFRSNTNAILSQYTDRTLTLNAERTVDEIFCDITCALDCLLQKKNLEASDR
;
A
#
# COMPACT_ATOMS: atom_id res chain seq x y z
N MET A 1 17.87 -8.69 22.09
CA MET A 1 17.81 -7.77 20.93
C MET A 1 16.36 -7.65 20.51
N LEU A 2 15.80 -6.44 20.38
CA LEU A 2 14.38 -6.25 20.02
C LEU A 2 14.12 -6.75 18.59
N LYS A 3 13.16 -7.67 18.44
CA LYS A 3 12.68 -8.13 17.13
C LYS A 3 11.68 -7.12 16.56
N VAL A 4 12.21 -6.08 15.91
CA VAL A 4 11.41 -5.06 15.20
C VAL A 4 10.46 -5.77 14.21
N PRO A 5 9.14 -5.53 14.26
CA PRO A 5 8.20 -6.19 13.37
C PRO A 5 8.29 -5.65 11.94
N ILE A 6 8.26 -6.54 10.96
CA ILE A 6 8.02 -6.18 9.56
C ILE A 6 6.51 -6.11 9.35
N ILE A 7 6.01 -4.94 8.94
CA ILE A 7 4.58 -4.67 8.74
C ILE A 7 4.31 -4.50 7.25
N TRP A 8 3.41 -5.31 6.69
CA TRP A 8 3.03 -5.25 5.28
C TRP A 8 1.72 -4.48 5.12
N VAL A 9 1.75 -3.31 4.49
CA VAL A 9 0.55 -2.50 4.22
C VAL A 9 0.01 -2.83 2.83
N LEU A 10 -0.97 -3.72 2.79
CA LEU A 10 -1.67 -4.14 1.56
C LEU A 10 -2.93 -3.28 1.32
N GLY A 11 -3.44 -3.31 0.09
CA GLY A 11 -4.60 -2.51 -0.34
C GLY A 11 -4.49 -2.09 -1.81
N GLY A 12 -5.62 -1.83 -2.46
CA GLY A 12 -5.67 -1.46 -3.88
C GLY A 12 -5.07 -0.08 -4.19
N PRO A 13 -4.99 0.30 -5.47
CA PRO A 13 -4.80 1.69 -5.87
C PRO A 13 -5.80 2.60 -5.15
N GLY A 14 -5.43 3.84 -4.82
CA GLY A 14 -6.33 4.79 -4.15
C GLY A 14 -6.66 4.53 -2.68
N SER A 15 -6.42 3.33 -2.13
CA SER A 15 -6.83 2.91 -0.77
C SER A 15 -6.07 3.57 0.40
N GLY A 16 -5.51 4.76 0.21
CA GLY A 16 -4.85 5.55 1.26
C GLY A 16 -3.45 5.08 1.71
N LYS A 17 -3.00 3.87 1.34
CA LYS A 17 -1.75 3.23 1.84
C LYS A 17 -0.61 4.17 2.19
N GLY A 18 -0.09 4.92 1.22
CA GLY A 18 1.04 5.84 1.42
C GLY A 18 0.80 6.82 2.57
N THR A 19 -0.33 7.50 2.57
CA THR A 19 -0.71 8.46 3.63
C THR A 19 -0.83 7.81 5.02
N GLN A 20 -1.21 6.53 5.09
CA GLN A 20 -1.18 5.79 6.34
C GLN A 20 0.25 5.36 6.72
N CYS A 21 1.07 4.91 5.77
CA CYS A 21 2.50 4.66 5.99
C CYS A 21 3.21 5.93 6.51
N ASP A 22 2.95 7.09 5.94
CA ASP A 22 3.58 8.36 6.32
C ASP A 22 3.23 8.73 7.79
N LYS A 23 1.96 8.55 8.19
CA LYS A 23 1.52 8.71 9.59
C LYS A 23 2.10 7.63 10.52
N ILE A 24 2.25 6.39 10.06
CA ILE A 24 2.91 5.30 10.80
C ILE A 24 4.39 5.63 11.04
N VAL A 25 5.12 6.10 10.02
CA VAL A 25 6.52 6.56 10.14
C VAL A 25 6.62 7.68 11.18
N GLN A 26 5.73 8.67 11.12
CA GLN A 26 5.71 9.80 12.06
C GLN A 26 5.42 9.39 13.51
N LYS A 27 4.49 8.46 13.77
CA LYS A 27 4.19 8.01 15.15
C LYS A 27 5.22 7.02 15.71
N TYR A 28 5.75 6.12 14.88
CA TYR A 28 6.50 4.93 15.34
C TYR A 28 8.00 4.93 14.99
N GLY A 29 8.48 5.84 14.14
CA GLY A 29 9.89 5.89 13.73
C GLY A 29 10.32 4.73 12.81
N PHE A 30 9.38 4.01 12.19
CA PHE A 30 9.68 2.95 11.23
C PHE A 30 10.23 3.49 9.91
N VAL A 31 10.97 2.65 9.18
CA VAL A 31 11.42 2.93 7.80
C VAL A 31 10.36 2.43 6.82
N HIS A 32 9.82 3.32 5.98
CA HIS A 32 8.87 2.97 4.93
C HIS A 32 9.61 2.59 3.63
N LEU A 33 9.42 1.36 3.17
CA LEU A 33 9.95 0.86 1.90
C LEU A 33 8.81 0.72 0.87
N SER A 34 8.71 1.68 -0.06
CA SER A 34 7.68 1.70 -1.10
C SER A 34 8.20 1.14 -2.42
N THR A 35 7.77 -0.06 -2.78
CA THR A 35 8.08 -0.68 -4.08
C THR A 35 7.59 0.18 -5.25
N GLY A 36 6.45 0.85 -5.10
CA GLY A 36 5.91 1.74 -6.12
C GLY A 36 6.79 2.97 -6.41
N ASP A 37 7.48 3.50 -5.39
CA ASP A 37 8.37 4.66 -5.56
C ASP A 37 9.75 4.24 -6.06
N LEU A 38 10.25 3.06 -5.69
CA LEU A 38 11.44 2.45 -6.31
C LEU A 38 11.22 2.20 -7.82
N LEU A 39 10.04 1.71 -8.22
CA LEU A 39 9.68 1.53 -9.63
C LEU A 39 9.54 2.87 -10.37
N ARG A 40 8.93 3.89 -9.74
CA ARG A 40 8.89 5.26 -10.31
C ARG A 40 10.28 5.85 -10.50
N ALA A 41 11.21 5.63 -9.56
CA ALA A 41 12.59 6.11 -9.66
C ALA A 41 13.37 5.43 -10.81
N GLU A 42 13.21 4.11 -10.99
CA GLU A 42 13.81 3.39 -12.14
C GLU A 42 13.21 3.89 -13.47
N VAL A 43 11.89 4.13 -13.55
CA VAL A 43 11.24 4.75 -14.72
C VAL A 43 11.81 6.16 -14.99
N ALA A 44 11.92 7.00 -13.96
CA ALA A 44 12.45 8.36 -14.06
C ALA A 44 13.93 8.42 -14.46
N SER A 45 14.71 7.36 -14.22
CA SER A 45 16.11 7.26 -14.65
C SER A 45 16.30 7.24 -16.18
N GLY A 46 15.25 6.90 -16.93
CA GLY A 46 15.32 6.73 -18.39
C GLY A 46 16.16 5.53 -18.86
N SER A 47 16.58 4.64 -17.95
CA SER A 47 17.31 3.40 -18.27
C SER A 47 16.51 2.51 -19.24
N PRO A 48 17.15 1.55 -19.95
CA PRO A 48 16.42 0.61 -20.81
C PRO A 48 15.32 -0.13 -20.03
N LYS A 49 15.66 -0.64 -18.83
CA LYS A 49 14.73 -1.25 -17.88
C LYS A 49 13.64 -0.29 -17.41
N GLY A 50 13.96 0.98 -17.20
CA GLY A 50 13.00 2.04 -16.88
C GLY A 50 11.97 2.28 -17.98
N LYS A 51 12.36 2.13 -19.25
CA LYS A 51 11.42 2.22 -20.40
C LYS A 51 10.47 1.01 -20.44
N ASP A 52 10.99 -0.20 -20.22
CA ASP A 52 10.17 -1.41 -20.16
C ASP A 52 9.17 -1.36 -19.00
N LEU A 53 9.62 -0.90 -17.82
CA LEU A 53 8.76 -0.68 -16.65
C LEU A 53 7.73 0.42 -16.89
N ALA A 54 8.05 1.48 -17.65
CA ALA A 54 7.10 2.54 -17.98
C ALA A 54 5.91 1.99 -18.80
N LEU A 55 6.15 1.05 -19.71
CA LEU A 55 5.10 0.37 -20.47
C LEU A 55 4.19 -0.45 -19.54
N ILE A 56 4.77 -1.34 -18.74
CA ILE A 56 4.04 -2.19 -17.79
C ILE A 56 3.22 -1.35 -16.80
N MET A 57 3.83 -0.29 -16.25
CA MET A 57 3.16 0.60 -15.29
C MET A 57 2.04 1.41 -15.92
N LYS A 58 2.16 1.82 -17.19
CA LYS A 58 1.12 2.55 -17.95
C LYS A 58 -0.07 1.66 -18.28
N GLU A 59 0.15 0.39 -18.59
CA GLU A 59 -0.95 -0.56 -18.87
C GLU A 59 -1.71 -0.97 -17.59
N GLY A 60 -1.19 -0.62 -16.42
CA GLY A 60 -1.78 -0.93 -15.13
C GLY A 60 -1.65 -2.40 -14.72
N ARG A 61 -0.83 -3.15 -15.44
CA ARG A 61 -0.57 -4.56 -15.19
C ARG A 61 0.31 -4.74 -13.93
N LEU A 62 -0.17 -5.54 -12.99
CA LEU A 62 0.65 -6.62 -12.41
C LEU A 62 0.23 -7.93 -13.14
N VAL A 63 -0.32 -8.94 -12.46
CA VAL A 63 -0.80 -10.21 -13.06
C VAL A 63 -2.31 -10.52 -12.80
N SER A 64 -3.29 -9.70 -13.29
CA SER A 64 -4.80 -9.78 -13.24
C SER A 64 -5.51 -9.99 -11.85
N ASN A 65 -6.85 -9.99 -11.57
CA ASN A 65 -8.09 -9.25 -11.95
C ASN A 65 -9.06 -9.21 -10.69
N ASP A 66 -10.14 -8.41 -10.43
CA ASP A 66 -11.07 -7.50 -11.17
C ASP A 66 -11.66 -6.29 -10.32
N ASP A 67 -12.68 -5.54 -10.81
CA ASP A 67 -13.63 -4.53 -10.21
C ASP A 67 -13.22 -3.11 -9.65
N GLU A 68 -14.18 -2.32 -9.10
CA GLU A 68 -14.40 -0.91 -9.57
C GLU A 68 -14.33 0.31 -8.58
N THR A 69 -14.78 0.24 -7.32
CA THR A 69 -15.04 1.45 -6.46
C THR A 69 -13.85 2.41 -6.26
N LEU A 70 -12.62 1.89 -6.35
CA LEU A 70 -11.40 2.64 -6.10
C LEU A 70 -11.05 3.66 -7.20
N VAL A 71 -11.66 3.56 -8.40
CA VAL A 71 -11.39 4.46 -9.55
C VAL A 71 -11.57 5.92 -9.17
N ASN A 72 -12.73 6.26 -8.61
CA ASN A 72 -13.11 7.64 -8.26
C ASN A 72 -12.15 8.26 -7.22
N ARG A 73 -11.63 7.45 -6.29
CA ARG A 73 -10.68 7.90 -5.25
C ARG A 73 -9.30 8.26 -5.81
N ILE A 74 -8.92 7.72 -6.97
CA ILE A 74 -7.63 8.03 -7.62
C ILE A 74 -7.76 9.23 -8.54
N MET A 75 -8.87 9.35 -9.26
CA MET A 75 -9.17 10.58 -10.01
C MET A 75 -9.22 11.81 -9.09
N GLY A 76 -9.79 11.66 -7.88
CA GLY A 76 -9.72 12.70 -6.83
C GLY A 76 -8.29 12.99 -6.35
N ARG A 77 -7.43 11.98 -6.19
CA ARG A 77 -6.00 12.17 -5.85
C ARG A 77 -5.23 12.89 -6.95
N ALA A 78 -5.43 12.53 -8.22
CA ALA A 78 -4.76 13.13 -9.37
C ALA A 78 -5.12 14.63 -9.59
N ALA A 79 -6.19 15.11 -8.94
CA ALA A 79 -6.57 16.52 -8.87
C ALA A 79 -6.08 17.25 -7.60
N ALA A 80 -5.65 16.50 -6.57
CA ALA A 80 -5.28 17.03 -5.24
C ALA A 80 -3.80 16.87 -4.87
N SER A 81 -2.98 16.19 -5.69
CA SER A 81 -1.53 16.05 -5.49
C SER A 81 -0.74 17.09 -6.27
N THR A 82 0.28 17.68 -5.63
CA THR A 82 1.28 18.56 -6.28
C THR A 82 2.13 17.82 -7.31
N GLU A 83 2.32 16.50 -7.15
CA GLU A 83 2.94 15.63 -8.14
C GLU A 83 1.87 14.86 -8.91
N LYS A 84 1.74 15.13 -10.21
CA LYS A 84 0.80 14.44 -11.09
C LYS A 84 1.48 13.23 -11.74
N ARG A 85 1.03 12.02 -11.37
CA ARG A 85 1.60 10.75 -11.85
C ARG A 85 1.00 10.36 -13.20
N ALA A 86 1.83 9.92 -14.14
CA ALA A 86 1.38 9.56 -15.51
C ALA A 86 0.47 8.32 -15.53
N ASP A 87 0.57 7.49 -14.50
CA ASP A 87 -0.13 6.23 -14.30
C ASP A 87 -1.43 6.34 -13.47
N ASP A 88 -1.79 7.54 -12.99
CA ASP A 88 -3.07 7.81 -12.32
C ASP A 88 -4.13 8.30 -13.33
N ASN A 89 -4.49 7.43 -14.29
CA ASN A 89 -5.57 7.64 -15.27
C ASN A 89 -6.55 6.45 -15.26
N GLU A 90 -7.81 6.64 -15.67
CA GLU A 90 -8.90 5.67 -15.50
C GLU A 90 -8.57 4.25 -16.01
N GLN A 91 -7.96 4.12 -17.19
CA GLN A 91 -7.63 2.82 -17.78
C GLN A 91 -6.57 2.07 -16.97
N THR A 92 -5.45 2.73 -16.67
CA THR A 92 -4.37 2.20 -15.82
C THR A 92 -4.90 1.88 -14.41
N VAL A 93 -5.77 2.74 -13.89
CA VAL A 93 -6.37 2.63 -12.57
C VAL A 93 -7.29 1.42 -12.48
N LYS A 94 -8.23 1.24 -13.42
CA LYS A 94 -9.07 0.03 -13.51
C LYS A 94 -8.17 -1.20 -13.52
N ALA A 95 -7.27 -1.33 -14.50
CA ALA A 95 -6.34 -2.45 -14.63
C ALA A 95 -5.56 -2.79 -13.35
N ARG A 96 -5.12 -1.80 -12.57
CA ARG A 96 -4.42 -2.02 -11.28
C ARG A 96 -5.35 -2.43 -10.14
N ILE A 97 -6.58 -1.91 -10.09
CA ILE A 97 -7.57 -2.35 -9.09
C ILE A 97 -7.95 -3.79 -9.41
N LEU A 98 -8.15 -4.10 -10.69
CA LEU A 98 -8.34 -5.47 -11.16
C LEU A 98 -7.20 -6.31 -10.58
N THR A 99 -5.97 -5.93 -10.94
CA THR A 99 -4.83 -6.76 -10.63
C THR A 99 -4.56 -6.95 -9.14
N PHE A 100 -4.92 -5.96 -8.32
CA PHE A 100 -4.80 -6.08 -6.87
C PHE A 100 -5.63 -7.25 -6.32
N ARG A 101 -6.86 -7.49 -6.80
CA ARG A 101 -7.77 -8.48 -6.19
C ARG A 101 -7.26 -9.92 -6.29
N SER A 102 -7.15 -10.50 -7.48
CA SER A 102 -6.76 -11.92 -7.65
C SER A 102 -5.41 -12.24 -6.97
N ASN A 103 -4.38 -11.43 -7.23
CA ASN A 103 -3.06 -11.63 -6.60
C ASN A 103 -3.11 -11.52 -5.07
N THR A 104 -3.77 -10.49 -4.53
CA THR A 104 -3.75 -10.26 -3.09
C THR A 104 -4.64 -11.25 -2.34
N ASN A 105 -5.76 -11.69 -2.92
CA ASN A 105 -6.61 -12.72 -2.32
C ASN A 105 -5.86 -14.06 -2.15
N ALA A 106 -5.01 -14.43 -3.12
CA ALA A 106 -4.16 -15.61 -3.04
C ALA A 106 -3.01 -15.52 -2.02
N ILE A 107 -2.61 -14.29 -1.64
CA ILE A 107 -1.65 -14.03 -0.56
C ILE A 107 -2.37 -14.02 0.79
N LEU A 108 -3.48 -13.27 0.93
CA LEU A 108 -4.20 -13.11 2.19
C LEU A 108 -4.74 -14.43 2.75
N SER A 109 -5.11 -15.38 1.89
CA SER A 109 -5.53 -16.73 2.31
C SER A 109 -4.44 -17.52 3.06
N GLN A 110 -3.16 -17.17 2.86
CA GLN A 110 -2.00 -17.79 3.55
C GLN A 110 -1.65 -17.11 4.88
N TYR A 111 -2.20 -15.92 5.14
CA TYR A 111 -1.87 -15.08 6.30
C TYR A 111 -3.13 -14.64 7.07
N THR A 112 -4.20 -15.44 7.05
CA THR A 112 -5.47 -15.13 7.73
C THR A 112 -5.31 -15.02 9.26
N ASP A 113 -4.33 -15.72 9.84
CA ASP A 113 -3.94 -15.63 11.26
C ASP A 113 -3.17 -14.33 11.62
N ARG A 114 -2.72 -13.56 10.62
CA ARG A 114 -1.82 -12.41 10.74
C ARG A 114 -2.32 -11.14 10.04
N THR A 115 -3.50 -11.19 9.44
CA THR A 115 -4.08 -10.08 8.67
C THR A 115 -5.05 -9.26 9.51
N LEU A 116 -4.90 -7.94 9.48
CA LEU A 116 -5.93 -7.00 9.90
C LEU A 116 -6.55 -6.34 8.66
N THR A 117 -7.82 -6.65 8.39
CA THR A 117 -8.59 -6.00 7.32
C THR A 117 -9.35 -4.81 7.88
N LEU A 118 -9.09 -3.62 7.34
CA LEU A 118 -9.74 -2.37 7.76
C LEU A 118 -10.62 -1.80 6.65
N ASN A 119 -11.72 -1.16 7.02
CA ASN A 119 -12.58 -0.46 6.07
C ASN A 119 -11.92 0.85 5.62
N ALA A 120 -11.30 0.83 4.44
CA ALA A 120 -10.66 1.99 3.82
C ALA A 120 -11.64 3.06 3.30
N GLU A 121 -12.95 2.90 3.50
CA GLU A 121 -13.96 3.85 3.04
C GLU A 121 -14.23 5.02 3.99
N ARG A 122 -13.69 4.95 5.22
CA ARG A 122 -13.78 5.95 6.30
C ARG A 122 -12.81 7.14 6.10
N THR A 123 -12.80 8.11 7.02
CA THR A 123 -11.81 9.20 7.00
C THR A 123 -10.38 8.71 7.28
N VAL A 124 -9.38 9.50 6.89
CA VAL A 124 -7.96 9.14 7.08
C VAL A 124 -7.62 8.93 8.55
N ASP A 125 -8.14 9.78 9.45
CA ASP A 125 -7.81 9.73 10.87
C ASP A 125 -8.57 8.64 11.63
N GLU A 126 -9.79 8.29 11.21
CA GLU A 126 -10.47 7.07 11.69
C GLU A 126 -9.68 5.80 11.35
N ILE A 127 -9.26 5.66 10.09
CA ILE A 127 -8.47 4.51 9.63
C ILE A 127 -7.12 4.48 10.37
N PHE A 128 -6.51 5.64 10.62
CA PHE A 128 -5.28 5.72 11.40
C PHE A 128 -5.50 5.33 12.87
N CYS A 129 -6.64 5.69 13.47
CA CYS A 129 -7.01 5.26 14.82
C CYS A 129 -7.07 3.72 14.90
N ASP A 130 -7.80 3.07 13.99
CA ASP A 130 -7.89 1.60 13.91
C ASP A 130 -6.49 0.96 13.76
N ILE A 131 -5.66 1.48 12.85
CA ILE A 131 -4.27 1.03 12.63
C ILE A 131 -3.46 1.14 13.92
N THR A 132 -3.50 2.30 14.58
CA THR A 132 -2.67 2.54 15.77
C THR A 132 -3.06 1.67 16.95
N CYS A 133 -4.37 1.46 17.18
CA CYS A 133 -4.86 0.55 18.21
C CYS A 133 -4.31 -0.87 18.02
N ALA A 134 -4.32 -1.38 16.79
CA ALA A 134 -3.78 -2.70 16.47
C ALA A 134 -2.25 -2.79 16.58
N LEU A 135 -1.52 -1.76 16.11
CA LEU A 135 -0.06 -1.72 16.19
C LEU A 135 0.43 -1.58 17.64
N ASP A 136 -0.21 -0.73 18.45
CA ASP A 136 0.12 -0.56 19.87
C ASP A 136 -0.07 -1.88 20.64
N CYS A 137 -1.19 -2.58 20.40
CA CYS A 137 -1.47 -3.91 20.95
C CYS A 137 -0.45 -4.99 20.50
N LEU A 138 -0.06 -4.99 19.23
CA LEU A 138 0.93 -5.93 18.69
C LEU A 138 2.32 -5.68 19.27
N LEU A 139 2.74 -4.42 19.38
CA LEU A 139 4.04 -4.03 19.94
C LEU A 139 4.13 -4.35 21.44
N GLN A 140 3.06 -4.12 22.21
CA GLN A 140 2.99 -4.52 23.62
C GLN A 140 3.17 -6.03 23.79
N LYS A 141 2.44 -6.85 23.03
CA LYS A 141 2.58 -8.33 23.04
C LYS A 141 3.99 -8.77 22.67
N LYS A 142 4.60 -8.15 21.64
CA LYS A 142 5.98 -8.44 21.22
C LYS A 142 7.03 -8.13 22.29
N ASN A 143 6.80 -7.09 23.09
CA ASN A 143 7.71 -6.73 24.18
C ASN A 143 7.59 -7.71 25.35
N LEU A 144 6.38 -8.16 25.71
CA LEU A 144 6.15 -9.19 26.74
C LEU A 144 6.74 -10.55 26.33
N GLU A 145 6.52 -11.00 25.09
CA GLU A 145 7.16 -12.20 24.51
C GLU A 145 8.70 -12.16 24.50
N ALA A 146 9.30 -10.98 24.76
CA ALA A 146 10.74 -10.73 24.76
C ALA A 146 11.30 -10.37 26.15
N SER A 147 10.47 -10.21 27.19
CA SER A 147 10.89 -10.17 28.59
C SER A 147 10.88 -11.55 29.25
N ASP A 148 10.08 -12.47 28.74
CA ASP A 148 9.93 -13.84 29.26
C ASP A 148 10.96 -14.83 28.66
N ARG A 149 12.13 -14.35 28.21
CA ARG A 149 13.20 -15.14 27.55
C ARG A 149 14.61 -14.62 27.82
#